data_AF-A0A952IKR3-F1
#
_entry.id   AF-A0A952IKR3-F1
#
_cell.length_a   1.000
_cell.length_b   1.000
_cell.length_c   1.000
_cell.angle_alpha   90.00
_cell.angle_beta   90.00
_cell.angle_gamma   90.00
#
_symmetry.space_group_name_H-M   'P 1'
#
loop_
_entity.id
_entity.type
_entity.pdbx_description
1 polymer ?
#
loop_
_entity_poly.entity_id
_entity_poly.type
_entity_poly.pdbx_seq_one_letter_code
_entity_poly.pdbx_strand_id
1 'polypeptide(L)'
;GVPVNNIKSTADVSLKSILRRSDVWRGDSKRFATQHRLDTGYSALNKALLVKGWPLGDMLEVCQPVSYGHSEWLLLAPALRKLHGGYIVLLNPPAIPFCQGILQMGLDLNRIVVVQSAGRGDFLKSFVELARAKVCRALLAWSPNVALSYTDLRKCLLACSTTSLTVLFRHRHALQQSSPAGLRLACEVNAQGLAIDIRKQKGLLAKRSQVINLPLPRFTDSTKASYWQPSDALPKPFGGNLN
;
A
#
# COMPACT_ATOMS: atom_id res chain seq x y z
N GLY A 1 -0.25 67.77 5.80
CA GLY A 1 -0.02 66.71 6.80
C GLY A 1 -0.41 65.39 6.16
N VAL A 2 0.54 64.48 5.99
CA VAL A 2 0.32 63.16 5.36
C VAL A 2 -0.25 62.18 6.40
N PRO A 3 -1.29 61.39 6.09
CA PRO A 3 -1.77 60.35 7.00
C PRO A 3 -0.85 59.12 6.94
N VAL A 4 -0.50 58.62 8.12
CA VAL A 4 0.33 57.41 8.32
C VAL A 4 -0.51 56.17 8.01
N ASN A 5 -0.04 55.35 7.08
CA ASN A 5 -0.66 54.09 6.67
C ASN A 5 -0.71 53.09 7.83
N ASN A 6 -1.92 52.56 8.04
CA ASN A 6 -2.22 51.51 9.01
C ASN A 6 -1.77 50.16 8.42
N ILE A 7 -0.65 49.61 8.89
CA ILE A 7 -0.17 48.28 8.50
C ILE A 7 -1.14 47.25 9.11
N LYS A 8 -1.93 46.59 8.25
CA LYS A 8 -2.82 45.50 8.63
C LYS A 8 -2.00 44.38 9.28
N SER A 9 -2.30 44.12 10.56
CA SER A 9 -1.82 42.98 11.34
C SER A 9 -2.10 41.68 10.58
N THR A 10 -1.04 40.95 10.22
CA THR A 10 -1.13 39.61 9.64
C THR A 10 -1.68 38.67 10.69
N ALA A 11 -2.80 38.01 10.37
CA ALA A 11 -3.50 37.06 11.21
C ALA A 11 -2.54 36.11 11.95
N ASP A 12 -2.64 36.13 13.28
CA ASP A 12 -1.75 35.46 14.20
C ASP A 12 -1.98 33.94 14.15
N VAL A 13 -1.23 33.26 13.27
CA VAL A 13 -1.30 31.80 13.14
C VAL A 13 -0.69 31.21 14.42
N SER A 14 -1.56 30.84 15.37
CA SER A 14 -1.16 30.28 16.65
C SER A 14 -0.14 29.16 16.49
N LEU A 15 0.95 29.20 17.25
CA LEU A 15 1.95 28.12 17.31
C LEU A 15 1.31 26.74 17.48
N LYS A 16 0.18 26.64 18.20
CA LYS A 16 -0.57 25.38 18.37
C LYS A 16 -1.15 24.84 17.05
N SER A 17 -1.54 25.70 16.11
CA SER A 17 -2.07 25.31 14.80
C SER A 17 -0.95 24.91 13.83
N ILE A 18 0.17 25.63 13.83
CA ILE A 18 1.37 25.29 13.05
C ILE A 18 1.90 23.93 13.49
N LEU A 19 2.05 23.74 14.79
CA LEU A 19 2.55 22.52 15.35
C LEU A 19 1.61 21.31 15.09
N ARG A 20 0.31 21.53 14.82
CA ARG A 20 -0.65 20.45 14.47
C ARG A 20 -0.52 19.99 13.02
N ARG A 21 0.20 20.72 12.17
CA ARG A 21 0.43 20.31 10.79
C ARG A 21 1.30 19.06 10.74
N SER A 22 0.97 18.15 9.83
CA SER A 22 1.66 16.88 9.63
C SER A 22 3.07 17.00 9.03
N ASP A 23 3.48 18.22 8.63
CA ASP A 23 4.78 18.56 8.06
C ASP A 23 5.75 19.18 9.08
N VAL A 24 5.33 19.42 10.33
CA VAL A 24 6.20 19.96 11.39
C VAL A 24 6.77 18.84 12.25
N TRP A 25 8.09 18.65 12.17
CA TRP A 25 8.82 17.71 13.01
C TRP A 25 8.93 18.27 14.43
N ARG A 26 8.33 17.57 15.40
CA ARG A 26 8.49 17.86 16.82
C ARG A 26 9.44 16.81 17.40
N GLY A 27 10.59 17.23 17.92
CA GLY A 27 11.66 16.36 18.44
C GLY A 27 11.30 15.44 19.61
N ASP A 28 10.02 15.32 19.98
CA ASP A 28 9.50 14.37 20.97
C ASP A 28 8.46 13.44 20.33
N SER A 29 8.92 12.23 19.99
CA SER A 29 8.34 11.26 19.06
C SER A 29 7.13 10.47 19.60
N LYS A 30 6.33 11.04 20.51
CA LYS A 30 5.17 10.32 21.10
C LYS A 30 3.81 10.79 20.61
N ARG A 31 3.77 11.81 19.76
CA ARG A 31 2.53 12.38 19.22
C ARG A 31 2.43 12.22 17.71
N PHE A 32 2.71 11.01 17.21
CA PHE A 32 2.25 10.63 15.88
C PHE A 32 0.72 10.69 15.93
N ALA A 33 0.17 11.81 15.46
CA ALA A 33 -1.25 12.07 15.37
C ALA A 33 -1.91 10.79 14.86
N THR A 34 -2.79 10.20 15.68
CA THR A 34 -3.68 9.06 15.40
C THR A 34 -3.68 8.69 13.93
N GLN A 35 -2.69 7.92 13.50
CA GLN A 35 -2.59 7.52 12.11
C GLN A 35 -3.64 6.44 11.92
N HIS A 36 -4.55 6.67 10.98
CA HIS A 36 -5.47 5.63 10.54
C HIS A 36 -4.62 4.42 10.13
N ARG A 37 -5.03 3.23 10.57
CA ARG A 37 -4.31 2.00 10.30
C ARG A 37 -5.24 0.93 9.79
N LEU A 38 -4.70 0.06 8.96
CA LEU A 38 -5.33 -1.20 8.60
C LEU A 38 -4.57 -2.34 9.28
N ASP A 39 -5.27 -3.26 9.92
CA ASP A 39 -4.65 -4.44 10.50
C ASP A 39 -3.93 -5.26 9.42
N THR A 40 -2.68 -5.67 9.66
CA THR A 40 -1.90 -6.39 8.64
C THR A 40 -2.39 -7.82 8.41
N GLY A 41 -3.20 -8.37 9.32
CA GLY A 41 -3.54 -9.78 9.39
C GLY A 41 -2.47 -10.65 10.06
N TYR A 42 -1.31 -10.07 10.40
CA TYR A 42 -0.21 -10.75 11.08
C TYR A 42 0.08 -10.11 12.43
N SER A 43 -0.11 -10.85 13.52
CA SER A 43 0.13 -10.34 14.87
C SER A 43 1.61 -9.94 15.09
N ALA A 44 2.55 -10.71 14.54
CA ALA A 44 3.98 -10.41 14.61
C ALA A 44 4.33 -9.09 13.90
N LEU A 45 3.80 -8.88 12.69
CA LEU A 45 4.03 -7.65 11.95
C LEU A 45 3.35 -6.45 12.62
N ASN A 46 2.12 -6.59 13.10
CA ASN A 46 1.45 -5.55 13.89
C ASN A 46 2.27 -5.16 15.13
N LYS A 47 2.94 -6.08 15.81
CA LYS A 47 3.79 -5.73 16.97
C LYS A 47 5.02 -4.92 16.58
N ALA A 48 5.58 -5.17 15.39
CA ALA A 48 6.78 -4.50 14.91
C ALA A 48 6.50 -3.17 14.20
N LEU A 49 5.27 -2.94 13.72
CA LEU A 49 4.88 -1.67 13.12
C LEU A 49 4.57 -0.62 14.19
N LEU A 50 5.14 0.58 14.05
CA LEU A 50 4.96 1.69 15.01
C LEU A 50 3.47 1.99 15.29
N VAL A 51 2.65 1.98 14.24
CA VAL A 51 1.20 2.23 14.35
C VAL A 51 0.39 0.97 14.61
N LYS A 52 1.02 -0.19 14.79
CA LYS A 52 0.36 -1.50 14.98
C LYS A 52 -0.54 -1.96 13.84
N GLY A 53 -0.14 -1.67 12.60
CA GLY A 53 -0.85 -2.00 11.37
C GLY A 53 -0.21 -1.29 10.17
N TRP A 54 -0.78 -1.48 8.98
CA TRP A 54 -0.44 -0.69 7.80
C TRP A 54 -0.85 0.77 8.01
N PRO A 55 0.07 1.74 7.87
CA PRO A 55 -0.28 3.15 7.95
C PRO A 55 -1.15 3.54 6.76
N LEU A 56 -2.28 4.19 7.02
CA LEU A 56 -3.14 4.81 6.00
C LEU A 56 -2.84 6.31 5.92
N GLY A 57 -3.06 6.91 4.74
CA GLY A 57 -2.67 8.30 4.48
C GLY A 57 -1.16 8.50 4.30
N ASP A 58 -0.44 7.41 4.08
CA ASP A 58 0.96 7.38 3.74
C ASP A 58 1.17 6.33 2.63
N MET A 59 2.36 6.32 2.03
CA MET A 59 2.75 5.37 1.01
C MET A 59 3.62 4.28 1.63
N LEU A 60 3.19 3.03 1.49
CA LEU A 60 3.99 1.85 1.77
C LEU A 60 4.82 1.49 0.54
N GLU A 61 6.14 1.44 0.65
CA GLU A 61 6.98 0.84 -0.38
C GLU A 61 7.36 -0.59 0.01
N VAL A 62 7.11 -1.53 -0.89
CA VAL A 62 7.54 -2.93 -0.76
C VAL A 62 8.58 -3.19 -1.84
N CYS A 63 9.82 -3.43 -1.42
CA CYS A 63 10.94 -3.70 -2.31
C CYS A 63 11.25 -5.20 -2.32
N GLN A 64 11.20 -5.84 -3.48
CA GLN A 64 11.33 -7.29 -3.64
C GLN A 64 12.21 -7.65 -4.84
N PRO A 65 12.81 -8.85 -4.86
CA PRO A 65 13.50 -9.38 -6.05
C PRO A 65 12.56 -9.48 -7.27
N VAL A 66 13.12 -9.51 -8.49
CA VAL A 66 12.34 -9.71 -9.75
C VAL A 66 11.81 -11.13 -9.86
N SER A 67 12.57 -12.09 -9.35
CA SER A 67 12.29 -13.51 -9.50
C SER A 67 11.16 -13.93 -8.55
N TYR A 68 10.11 -14.51 -9.15
CA TYR A 68 9.01 -15.29 -8.58
C TYR A 68 8.80 -15.24 -7.05
N GLY A 69 7.58 -14.87 -6.64
CA GLY A 69 7.21 -15.09 -5.25
C GLY A 69 5.81 -14.68 -4.83
N HIS A 70 5.01 -13.99 -5.68
CA HIS A 70 3.66 -13.50 -5.31
C HIS A 70 3.60 -12.90 -3.89
N SER A 71 4.73 -12.33 -3.42
CA SER A 71 4.91 -11.92 -2.03
C SER A 71 3.98 -10.78 -1.67
N GLU A 72 3.52 -10.03 -2.68
CA GLU A 72 2.48 -9.01 -2.57
C GLU A 72 1.19 -9.59 -2.01
N TRP A 73 0.74 -10.72 -2.57
CA TRP A 73 -0.49 -11.39 -2.18
C TRP A 73 -0.34 -12.07 -0.82
N LEU A 74 0.80 -12.73 -0.58
CA LEU A 74 1.11 -13.31 0.72
C LEU A 74 1.11 -12.23 1.82
N LEU A 75 1.70 -11.07 1.55
CA LEU A 75 1.80 -9.98 2.51
C LEU A 75 0.45 -9.29 2.76
N LEU A 76 -0.32 -9.03 1.71
CA LEU A 76 -1.45 -8.10 1.78
C LEU A 76 -2.83 -8.76 1.81
N ALA A 77 -3.01 -9.97 1.26
CA ALA A 77 -4.32 -10.62 1.24
C ALA A 77 -5.00 -10.72 2.61
N PRO A 78 -4.29 -11.00 3.73
CA PRO A 78 -4.91 -10.98 5.06
C PRO A 78 -5.51 -9.62 5.46
N ALA A 79 -4.92 -8.52 5.03
CA ALA A 79 -5.42 -7.17 5.28
C ALA A 79 -6.53 -6.79 4.29
N LEU A 80 -6.37 -7.12 3.01
CA LEU A 80 -7.33 -6.81 1.95
C LEU A 80 -8.70 -7.46 2.19
N ARG A 81 -8.74 -8.69 2.73
CA ARG A 81 -9.98 -9.37 3.12
C ARG A 81 -10.82 -8.60 4.15
N LYS A 82 -10.17 -7.77 4.98
CA LYS A 82 -10.83 -6.98 6.02
C LYS A 82 -11.38 -5.66 5.48
N LEU A 83 -11.10 -5.32 4.22
CA LEU A 83 -11.64 -4.13 3.61
C LEU A 83 -13.08 -4.36 3.19
N HIS A 84 -13.97 -3.49 3.68
CA HIS A 84 -15.38 -3.46 3.30
C HIS A 84 -15.65 -2.25 2.40
N GLY A 85 -16.52 -2.44 1.40
CA GLY A 85 -16.90 -1.42 0.42
C GLY A 85 -15.76 -1.00 -0.52
N GLY A 86 -16.09 -0.31 -1.61
CA GLY A 86 -15.12 0.20 -2.58
C GLY A 86 -14.28 -0.88 -3.28
N TYR A 87 -13.26 -0.43 -4.01
CA TYR A 87 -12.43 -1.24 -4.88
C TYR A 87 -11.01 -1.42 -4.34
N ILE A 88 -10.42 -2.56 -4.68
CA ILE A 88 -8.99 -2.84 -4.61
C ILE A 88 -8.46 -2.65 -6.03
N VAL A 89 -7.69 -1.60 -6.25
CA VAL A 89 -7.18 -1.23 -7.57
C VAL A 89 -5.74 -1.73 -7.71
N LEU A 90 -5.49 -2.46 -8.80
CA LEU A 90 -4.19 -2.98 -9.20
C LEU A 90 -3.68 -2.14 -10.37
N LEU A 91 -2.70 -1.27 -10.12
CA LEU A 91 -2.11 -0.41 -11.14
C LEU A 91 -0.81 -1.03 -11.68
N ASN A 92 -0.81 -1.34 -12.98
CA ASN A 92 0.27 -2.01 -13.71
C ASN A 92 0.73 -3.34 -13.07
N PRO A 93 -0.17 -4.25 -12.64
CA PRO A 93 0.27 -5.54 -12.10
C PRO A 93 1.18 -6.27 -13.11
N PRO A 94 2.22 -6.99 -12.65
CA PRO A 94 3.26 -7.57 -13.51
C PRO A 94 2.72 -8.68 -14.42
N ALA A 95 1.58 -9.26 -14.04
CA ALA A 95 0.83 -10.22 -14.83
C ALA A 95 -0.67 -10.03 -14.55
N ILE A 96 -1.52 -10.58 -15.42
CA ILE A 96 -2.96 -10.63 -15.19
C ILE A 96 -3.21 -11.44 -13.90
N PRO A 97 -3.91 -10.87 -12.91
CA PRO A 97 -4.19 -11.58 -11.66
C PRO A 97 -5.04 -12.84 -11.90
N PHE A 98 -4.64 -13.95 -11.33
CA PHE A 98 -5.36 -15.21 -11.46
C PHE A 98 -6.63 -15.22 -10.61
N CYS A 99 -7.80 -15.19 -11.26
CA CYS A 99 -9.09 -15.04 -10.59
C CYS A 99 -9.36 -16.11 -9.52
N GLN A 100 -9.03 -17.37 -9.78
CA GLN A 100 -9.23 -18.45 -8.80
C GLN A 100 -8.35 -18.26 -7.56
N GLY A 101 -7.12 -17.79 -7.73
CA GLY A 101 -6.24 -17.45 -6.60
C GLY A 101 -6.83 -16.33 -5.74
N ILE A 102 -7.44 -15.32 -6.36
CA ILE A 102 -8.13 -14.22 -5.65
C ILE A 102 -9.32 -14.75 -4.84
N LEU A 103 -10.13 -15.65 -5.41
CA LEU A 103 -11.24 -16.29 -4.70
C LEU A 103 -10.76 -17.15 -3.53
N GLN A 104 -9.70 -17.94 -3.70
CA GLN A 104 -9.08 -18.73 -2.63
C GLN A 104 -8.52 -17.85 -1.50
N MET A 105 -8.04 -16.66 -1.84
CA MET A 105 -7.65 -15.64 -0.88
C MET A 105 -8.83 -14.97 -0.17
N GLY A 106 -10.09 -15.32 -0.51
CA GLY A 106 -11.30 -14.77 0.10
C GLY A 106 -11.60 -13.33 -0.32
N LEU A 107 -11.10 -12.89 -1.48
CA LEU A 107 -11.33 -11.57 -2.02
C LEU A 107 -12.47 -11.61 -3.04
N ASP A 108 -13.33 -10.60 -3.01
CA ASP A 108 -14.43 -10.44 -3.96
C ASP A 108 -13.92 -9.93 -5.30
N LEU A 109 -14.06 -10.75 -6.35
CA LEU A 109 -13.64 -10.43 -7.71
C LEU A 109 -14.30 -9.16 -8.26
N ASN A 110 -15.55 -8.88 -7.87
CA ASN A 110 -16.28 -7.69 -8.35
C ASN A 110 -15.69 -6.38 -7.82
N ARG A 111 -14.79 -6.47 -6.83
CA ARG A 111 -14.12 -5.32 -6.21
C ARG A 111 -12.69 -5.15 -6.70
N ILE A 112 -12.17 -6.06 -7.54
CA ILE A 112 -10.82 -5.95 -8.10
C ILE A 112 -10.89 -5.19 -9.41
N VAL A 113 -10.14 -4.09 -9.51
CA VAL A 113 -10.01 -3.29 -10.74
C VAL A 113 -8.57 -3.31 -11.19
N VAL A 114 -8.31 -3.72 -12.43
CA VAL A 114 -6.98 -3.67 -13.03
C VAL A 114 -6.89 -2.43 -13.91
N VAL A 115 -5.89 -1.59 -13.65
CA VAL A 115 -5.58 -0.40 -14.44
C VAL A 115 -4.20 -0.59 -15.06
N GLN A 116 -4.12 -0.39 -16.37
CA GLN A 116 -2.86 -0.37 -17.11
C GLN A 116 -2.58 1.06 -17.57
N SER A 117 -1.33 1.49 -17.43
CA SER A 117 -0.88 2.83 -17.80
C SER A 117 0.42 2.75 -18.59
N ALA A 118 0.52 3.57 -19.63
CA ALA A 118 1.66 3.59 -20.54
C ALA A 118 2.76 4.52 -20.03
N GLY A 119 3.90 3.95 -19.64
CA GLY A 119 5.09 4.73 -19.27
C GLY A 119 4.93 5.58 -17.99
N ARG A 120 5.91 6.45 -17.75
CA ARG A 120 6.05 7.19 -16.47
C ARG A 120 4.93 8.22 -16.25
N GLY A 121 4.58 8.98 -17.28
CA GLY A 121 3.63 10.10 -17.15
C GLY A 121 2.22 9.62 -16.79
N ASP A 122 1.72 8.62 -17.52
CA ASP A 122 0.38 8.09 -17.31
C ASP A 122 0.28 7.28 -16.02
N PHE A 123 1.35 6.57 -15.63
CA PHE A 123 1.43 5.93 -14.32
C PHE A 123 1.25 6.94 -13.19
N LEU A 124 1.96 8.07 -13.23
CA LEU A 124 1.88 9.08 -12.16
C LEU A 124 0.50 9.73 -12.09
N LYS A 125 -0.10 10.05 -13.24
CA LYS A 125 -1.47 10.57 -13.29
C LYS A 125 -2.46 9.56 -12.71
N SER A 126 -2.40 8.32 -13.19
CA SER A 126 -3.28 7.22 -12.73
C SER A 126 -3.12 7.00 -11.23
N PHE A 127 -1.89 6.92 -10.73
CA PHE A 127 -1.61 6.75 -9.31
C PHE A 127 -2.25 7.87 -8.48
N VAL A 128 -2.04 9.14 -8.87
CA VAL A 128 -2.56 10.29 -8.12
C VAL A 128 -4.08 10.31 -8.09
N GLU A 129 -4.74 10.06 -9.23
CA GLU A 129 -6.20 10.04 -9.31
C GLU A 129 -6.78 8.87 -8.50
N LEU A 130 -6.21 7.68 -8.64
CA LEU A 130 -6.66 6.49 -7.92
C LEU A 130 -6.43 6.61 -6.40
N ALA A 131 -5.33 7.21 -5.96
CA ALA A 131 -5.03 7.41 -4.54
C ALA A 131 -5.99 8.40 -3.86
N ARG A 132 -6.54 9.36 -4.64
CA ARG A 132 -7.52 10.36 -4.17
C ARG A 132 -8.96 9.86 -4.26
N ALA A 133 -9.24 8.89 -5.12
CA ALA A 133 -10.58 8.36 -5.32
C ALA A 133 -11.13 7.75 -4.02
N LYS A 134 -12.26 8.29 -3.52
CA LYS A 134 -12.89 7.81 -2.28
C LYS A 134 -13.37 6.36 -2.35
N VAL A 135 -13.65 5.88 -3.55
CA VAL A 135 -14.07 4.49 -3.82
C VAL A 135 -12.88 3.52 -3.82
N CYS A 136 -11.64 4.00 -3.97
CA CYS A 136 -10.45 3.16 -3.90
C CYS A 136 -10.05 2.94 -2.44
N ARG A 137 -10.18 1.71 -1.95
CA ARG A 137 -9.89 1.34 -0.55
C ARG A 137 -8.53 0.67 -0.38
N ALA A 138 -7.98 0.15 -1.47
CA ALA A 138 -6.57 -0.18 -1.57
C ALA A 138 -6.07 0.09 -2.99
N LEU A 139 -4.93 0.76 -3.10
CA LEU A 139 -4.19 0.94 -4.33
C LEU A 139 -2.89 0.14 -4.24
N LEU A 140 -2.78 -0.89 -5.06
CA LEU A 140 -1.59 -1.71 -5.23
C LEU A 140 -0.97 -1.34 -6.57
N ALA A 141 0.16 -0.64 -6.54
CA ALA A 141 0.82 -0.16 -7.75
C ALA A 141 2.19 -0.82 -7.92
N TRP A 142 2.49 -1.33 -9.10
CA TRP A 142 3.82 -1.81 -9.44
C TRP A 142 4.53 -0.75 -10.25
N SER A 143 5.74 -0.38 -9.81
CA SER A 143 6.50 0.66 -10.48
C SER A 143 6.77 0.26 -11.93
N PRO A 144 6.64 1.19 -12.90
CA PRO A 144 6.97 0.91 -14.28
C PRO A 144 8.47 0.57 -14.41
N ASN A 145 8.85 -0.05 -15.53
CA ASN A 145 10.26 -0.32 -15.86
C ASN A 145 11.10 0.97 -16.09
N VAL A 146 10.48 2.15 -15.98
CA VAL A 146 11.13 3.45 -16.05
C VAL A 146 11.35 3.97 -14.62
N ALA A 147 12.55 4.49 -14.36
CA ALA A 147 12.90 5.03 -13.04
C ALA A 147 11.97 6.18 -12.62
N LEU A 148 11.50 6.11 -11.37
CA LEU A 148 10.75 7.19 -10.72
C LEU A 148 11.70 8.07 -9.91
N SER A 149 11.68 9.38 -10.14
CA SER A 149 12.47 10.34 -9.35
C SER A 149 11.91 10.52 -7.94
N TYR A 150 12.70 11.11 -7.02
CA TYR A 150 12.19 11.46 -5.69
C TYR A 150 10.96 12.38 -5.76
N THR A 151 10.96 13.34 -6.69
CA THR A 151 9.82 14.26 -6.90
C THR A 151 8.57 13.50 -7.36
N ASP A 152 8.72 12.49 -8.21
CA ASP A 152 7.62 11.65 -8.66
C ASP A 152 7.02 10.85 -7.49
N LEU A 153 7.88 10.21 -6.69
CA LEU A 153 7.45 9.48 -5.48
C LEU A 153 6.80 10.40 -4.45
N ARG A 154 7.26 11.66 -4.35
CA ARG A 154 6.68 12.64 -3.44
C ARG A 154 5.28 13.07 -3.91
N LYS A 155 5.06 13.21 -5.22
CA LYS A 155 3.71 13.44 -5.78
C LYS A 155 2.78 12.28 -5.43
N CYS A 156 3.23 11.03 -5.58
CA CYS A 156 2.47 9.84 -5.18
C CYS A 156 2.10 9.87 -3.69
N LEU A 157 3.06 10.13 -2.81
CA LEU A 157 2.82 10.22 -1.36
C LEU A 157 1.77 11.29 -1.03
N LEU A 158 1.86 12.48 -1.64
CA LEU A 158 0.93 13.59 -1.37
C LEU A 158 -0.50 13.31 -1.83
N ALA A 159 -0.72 12.30 -2.67
CA ALA A 159 -2.05 11.88 -3.10
C ALA A 159 -2.67 10.80 -2.19
N CYS A 160 -1.90 10.21 -1.27
CA CYS A 160 -2.37 9.11 -0.42
C CYS A 160 -3.46 9.57 0.57
N SER A 161 -4.59 8.85 0.57
CA SER A 161 -5.72 9.12 1.47
C SER A 161 -5.62 8.34 2.78
N THR A 162 -6.09 8.92 3.88
CA THR A 162 -6.24 8.24 5.20
C THR A 162 -7.29 7.13 5.20
N THR A 163 -8.08 7.02 4.14
CA THR A 163 -9.11 6.00 3.95
C THR A 163 -8.70 4.93 2.94
N SER A 164 -7.45 4.89 2.47
CA SER A 164 -7.01 3.86 1.52
C SER A 164 -5.63 3.33 1.89
N LEU A 165 -5.44 2.03 1.71
CA LEU A 165 -4.11 1.43 1.79
C LEU A 165 -3.39 1.68 0.46
N THR A 166 -2.31 2.45 0.47
CA THR A 166 -1.52 2.71 -0.75
C THR A 166 -0.17 2.02 -0.69
N VAL A 167 0.06 1.10 -1.62
CA VAL A 167 1.27 0.29 -1.73
C VAL A 167 1.93 0.49 -3.09
N LEU A 168 3.23 0.78 -3.08
CA LEU A 168 4.08 0.84 -4.25
C LEU A 168 5.11 -0.29 -4.21
N PHE A 169 4.97 -1.26 -5.11
CA PHE A 169 5.93 -2.34 -5.31
C PHE A 169 7.07 -1.88 -6.21
N ARG A 170 8.30 -2.15 -5.79
CA ARG A 170 9.53 -1.75 -6.48
C ARG A 170 10.56 -2.87 -6.45
N HIS A 171 11.52 -2.79 -7.36
CA HIS A 171 12.69 -3.66 -7.34
C HIS A 171 13.49 -3.51 -6.03
N ARG A 172 14.10 -4.60 -5.52
CA ARG A 172 14.95 -4.59 -4.30
C ARG A 172 16.03 -3.52 -4.30
N HIS A 173 16.65 -3.26 -5.45
CA HIS A 173 17.64 -2.17 -5.65
C HIS A 173 17.11 -0.79 -5.25
N ALA A 174 15.80 -0.55 -5.30
CA ALA A 174 15.20 0.72 -4.87
C ALA A 174 15.43 1.01 -3.38
N LEU A 175 15.76 0.01 -2.55
CA LEU A 175 16.13 0.22 -1.14
C LEU A 175 17.34 1.15 -0.96
N GLN A 176 18.24 1.21 -1.94
CA GLN A 176 19.40 2.12 -1.94
C GLN A 176 19.04 3.54 -2.36
N GLN A 177 17.84 3.76 -2.89
CA GLN A 177 17.38 5.06 -3.34
C GLN A 177 16.65 5.80 -2.21
N SER A 178 16.80 7.11 -2.16
CA SER A 178 16.01 7.99 -1.30
C SER A 178 14.52 7.90 -1.67
N SER A 179 13.67 7.77 -0.66
CA SER A 179 12.23 7.66 -0.85
C SER A 179 11.45 8.43 0.22
N PRO A 180 10.38 9.15 -0.17
CA PRO A 180 9.52 9.86 0.75
C PRO A 180 8.56 8.92 1.52
N ALA A 181 8.36 7.68 1.07
CA ALA A 181 7.44 6.70 1.67
C ALA A 181 7.59 6.58 3.19
N GLY A 182 6.51 6.64 3.95
CA GLY A 182 6.55 6.57 5.41
C GLY A 182 6.92 5.19 5.95
N LEU A 183 6.63 4.12 5.21
CA LEU A 183 7.02 2.76 5.54
C LEU A 183 7.72 2.13 4.33
N ARG A 184 8.92 1.57 4.54
CA ARG A 184 9.65 0.81 3.50
C ARG A 184 10.00 -0.56 4.02
N LEU A 185 9.67 -1.58 3.23
CA LEU A 185 9.94 -2.98 3.54
C LEU A 185 10.83 -3.60 2.46
N ALA A 186 11.75 -4.48 2.86
CA ALA A 186 12.23 -5.53 1.97
C ALA A 186 11.37 -6.78 2.21
N CYS A 187 10.94 -7.42 1.13
CA CYS A 187 10.06 -8.58 1.19
C CYS A 187 10.62 -9.70 0.32
N GLU A 188 10.71 -10.89 0.88
CA GLU A 188 11.27 -12.06 0.22
C GLU A 188 10.60 -13.34 0.74
N VAL A 189 10.30 -14.28 -0.16
CA VAL A 189 9.83 -15.61 0.21
C VAL A 189 11.04 -16.52 0.43
N ASN A 190 11.06 -17.26 1.53
CA ASN A 190 12.08 -18.25 1.85
C ASN A 190 11.44 -19.58 2.31
N ALA A 191 12.26 -20.57 2.65
CA ALA A 191 11.78 -21.88 3.10
C ALA A 191 10.91 -21.83 4.38
N GLN A 192 11.04 -20.78 5.19
CA GLN A 192 10.32 -20.60 6.45
C GLN A 192 9.05 -19.74 6.30
N GLY A 193 8.82 -19.17 5.12
CA GLY A 193 7.64 -18.36 4.81
C GLY A 193 8.01 -17.03 4.19
N LEU A 194 7.37 -15.94 4.66
CA LEU A 194 7.55 -14.61 4.12
C LEU A 194 8.44 -13.77 5.05
N ALA A 195 9.68 -13.51 4.64
CA ALA A 195 10.61 -12.65 5.37
C ALA A 195 10.34 -11.18 5.07
N ILE A 196 10.06 -10.41 6.13
CA ILE A 196 9.83 -8.97 6.07
C ILE A 196 10.93 -8.26 6.85
N ASP A 197 11.75 -7.48 6.14
CA ASP A 197 12.74 -6.58 6.73
C ASP A 197 12.20 -5.14 6.72
N ILE A 198 12.01 -4.56 7.91
CA ILE A 198 11.56 -3.19 8.05
C ILE A 198 12.76 -2.24 7.86
N ARG A 199 12.80 -1.56 6.71
CA ARG A 199 13.92 -0.69 6.30
C ARG A 199 13.73 0.77 6.71
N LYS A 200 12.48 1.22 6.84
CA LYS A 200 12.13 2.59 7.25
C LYS A 200 10.76 2.59 7.92
N GLN A 201 10.64 3.30 9.03
CA GLN A 201 9.36 3.68 9.63
C GLN A 201 9.42 5.15 10.01
N LYS A 202 8.56 5.97 9.42
CA LYS A 202 8.46 7.39 9.73
C LYS A 202 8.18 7.53 11.23
N GLY A 203 9.01 8.33 11.89
CA GLY A 203 8.84 8.62 13.29
C GLY A 203 9.65 7.78 14.28
N LEU A 204 10.34 6.77 13.78
CA LEU A 204 11.31 6.01 14.55
C LEU A 204 12.71 6.30 14.01
N LEU A 205 13.62 6.73 14.89
CA LEU A 205 15.04 6.69 14.58
C LEU A 205 15.43 5.20 14.57
N ALA A 206 15.61 4.64 13.38
CA ALA A 206 15.78 3.19 13.21
C ALA A 206 16.98 2.67 14.04
N LYS A 207 16.71 1.94 15.12
CA LYS A 207 17.69 1.03 15.75
C LYS A 207 17.44 -0.37 15.21
N ARG A 208 18.38 -0.82 14.36
CA ARG A 208 18.52 -2.18 13.79
C ARG A 208 17.33 -2.64 12.92
N SER A 209 17.63 -3.01 11.68
CA SER A 209 16.70 -3.74 10.80
C SER A 209 16.27 -5.04 11.50
N GLN A 210 14.96 -5.30 11.52
CA GLN A 210 14.37 -6.50 12.10
C GLN A 210 13.73 -7.31 10.99
N VAL A 211 14.21 -8.53 10.78
CA VAL A 211 13.59 -9.51 9.90
C VAL A 211 12.51 -10.25 10.68
N ILE A 212 11.29 -10.23 10.16
CA ILE A 212 10.13 -10.93 10.71
C ILE A 212 9.76 -12.00 9.71
N ASN A 213 9.82 -13.27 10.12
CA ASN A 213 9.30 -14.36 9.31
C ASN A 213 7.82 -14.53 9.60
N LEU A 214 7.00 -14.35 8.58
CA LEU A 214 5.56 -14.56 8.64
C LEU A 214 5.23 -15.94 8.10
N PRO A 215 4.31 -16.68 8.75
CA PRO A 215 3.82 -17.94 8.19
C PRO A 215 3.14 -17.65 6.85
N LEU A 216 3.25 -18.59 5.92
CA LEU A 216 2.47 -18.50 4.68
C LEU A 216 0.96 -18.55 5.02
N PRO A 217 0.13 -17.71 4.40
CA PRO A 217 -1.32 -17.76 4.61
C PRO A 217 -1.92 -19.12 4.29
N ARG A 218 -2.95 -19.53 5.02
CA ARG A 218 -3.66 -20.81 4.79
C ARG A 218 -4.14 -21.05 3.36
N PHE A 219 -4.35 -20.01 2.54
CA PHE A 219 -4.73 -20.18 1.14
C PHE A 219 -3.59 -20.73 0.27
N THR A 220 -2.35 -20.79 0.78
CA THR A 220 -1.24 -21.48 0.12
C THR A 220 -1.16 -22.96 0.47
N ASP A 221 -2.02 -23.45 1.37
CA ASP A 221 -2.05 -24.87 1.74
C ASP A 221 -2.63 -25.68 0.57
N SER A 222 -1.75 -26.22 -0.28
CA SER A 222 -2.11 -27.03 -1.45
C SER A 222 -2.91 -28.29 -1.09
N THR A 223 -2.86 -28.72 0.17
CA THR A 223 -3.60 -29.88 0.70
C THR A 223 -5.10 -29.66 0.82
N LYS A 224 -5.59 -28.42 0.67
CA LYS A 224 -7.03 -28.09 0.60
C LYS A 224 -7.42 -27.31 -0.65
N ALA A 225 -6.51 -27.17 -1.62
CA ALA A 225 -6.91 -26.70 -2.93
C ALA A 225 -7.73 -27.82 -3.59
N SER A 226 -9.05 -27.73 -3.51
CA SER A 226 -9.92 -28.44 -4.46
C SER A 226 -9.66 -27.81 -5.82
N TYR A 227 -8.63 -28.31 -6.50
CA TYR A 227 -8.40 -28.04 -7.90
C TYR A 227 -9.63 -28.53 -8.64
N TRP A 228 -10.14 -27.69 -9.55
CA TRP A 228 -11.11 -28.12 -10.53
C TRP A 228 -10.55 -29.35 -11.24
N GLN A 229 -11.17 -30.50 -11.04
CA GLN A 229 -10.85 -31.70 -11.77
C GLN A 229 -11.59 -31.70 -13.10
N PRO A 230 -11.05 -32.31 -14.17
CA PRO A 230 -11.77 -32.45 -15.44
C PRO A 230 -13.15 -33.15 -15.30
N SER A 231 -13.36 -33.90 -14.21
CA SER A 231 -14.63 -34.52 -13.83
C SER A 231 -15.60 -33.60 -13.10
N ASP A 232 -15.14 -32.44 -12.61
CA ASP A 232 -16.00 -31.46 -11.95
C ASP A 232 -16.86 -30.79 -13.02
N ALA A 233 -18.17 -30.76 -12.77
CA ALA A 233 -19.11 -30.11 -13.67
C ALA A 233 -18.64 -28.69 -13.98
N LEU A 234 -18.55 -28.36 -15.28
CA LEU A 234 -18.26 -26.98 -15.69
C LEU A 234 -19.26 -26.05 -14.98
N PRO A 235 -18.79 -24.96 -14.37
CA PRO A 235 -19.70 -23.97 -13.82
C PRO A 235 -20.66 -23.56 -14.93
N LYS A 236 -21.97 -23.67 -14.67
CA LYS A 236 -23.00 -23.38 -15.67
C LYS A 236 -22.71 -22.02 -16.29
N PRO A 237 -22.69 -21.89 -17.63
CA PRO A 237 -22.54 -20.59 -18.26
C PRO A 237 -23.59 -19.65 -17.69
N PHE A 238 -23.20 -18.40 -17.42
CA PHE A 238 -24.11 -17.37 -16.93
C PHE A 238 -25.35 -17.36 -17.82
N GLY A 239 -26.49 -17.74 -17.24
CA GLY A 239 -27.79 -17.79 -17.90
C GLY A 239 -28.23 -16.37 -18.26
N GLY A 240 -27.75 -15.85 -19.38
CA GLY A 240 -28.39 -14.76 -20.08
C GLY A 240 -29.57 -15.33 -20.84
N ASN A 241 -30.77 -15.13 -20.31
CA ASN A 241 -31.97 -15.18 -21.13
C ASN A 241 -31.86 -14.01 -22.12
N LEU A 242 -31.47 -14.33 -23.35
CA LEU A 242 -31.74 -13.49 -24.51
C LEU A 242 -33.20 -13.76 -24.89
N ASN A 243 -34.08 -12.79 -24.59
CA ASN A 243 -35.29 -12.58 -25.36
C ASN A 243 -34.94 -11.78 -26.61
#